data_AF-A0A940UKH8-F1
#
_entry.id   AF-A0A940UKH8-F1
#
_cell.length_a   1.000
_cell.length_b   1.000
_cell.length_c   1.000
_cell.angle_alpha   90.00
_cell.angle_beta   90.00
_cell.angle_gamma   90.00
#
_symmetry.space_group_name_H-M   'P 1'
#
loop_
_entity.id
_entity.type
_entity.pdbx_description
1 polymer ?
#
loop_
_entity_poly.entity_id
_entity_poly.type
_entity_poly.pdbx_seq_one_letter_code
_entity_poly.pdbx_strand_id
1 'polypeptide(L)'
;MGRSLRIEWREERPARKALATIQTERLKLLVRRAYEHVPFYRRVWQAHGFSPSHIRSARDVTKIPLVTKKQVAESLEQHPPFGDYQGDFKTV
;
A
#
# COMPACT_ATOMS: atom_id res chain seq x y z
N MET A 1 2.58 -15.50 -13.52
CA MET A 1 1.14 -15.32 -13.79
C MET A 1 0.57 -14.23 -12.89
N GLY A 2 0.68 -12.96 -13.30
CA GLY A 2 0.04 -11.84 -12.61
C GLY A 2 -1.32 -11.56 -13.25
N ARG A 3 -2.42 -11.75 -12.52
CA ARG A 3 -3.73 -11.30 -12.99
C ARG A 3 -3.66 -9.79 -13.20
N SER A 4 -3.68 -9.36 -14.45
CA SER A 4 -3.76 -7.96 -14.83
C SER A 4 -4.98 -7.36 -14.12
N LEU A 5 -4.76 -6.45 -13.17
CA LEU A 5 -5.81 -5.72 -12.45
C LEU A 5 -6.44 -4.64 -13.35
N ARG A 6 -6.52 -4.89 -14.65
CA ARG A 6 -7.22 -4.03 -15.60
C ARG A 6 -8.69 -4.13 -15.24
N ILE A 7 -9.31 -3.03 -14.83
CA ILE A 7 -10.76 -3.00 -14.71
C ILE A 7 -11.26 -3.09 -16.14
N GLU A 8 -11.70 -4.28 -16.55
CA GLU A 8 -12.71 -4.31 -17.59
C GLU A 8 -13.94 -3.68 -16.95
N TRP A 9 -14.09 -2.36 -17.14
CA TRP A 9 -15.34 -1.66 -16.91
C TRP A 9 -16.33 -2.19 -17.95
N ARG A 10 -16.73 -3.47 -17.81
CA ARG A 10 -17.77 -4.08 -18.64
C ARG A 10 -19.12 -3.38 -18.44
N GLU A 11 -19.27 -2.69 -17.31
CA GLU A 11 -20.42 -1.88 -16.95
C GLU A 11 -19.93 -0.54 -16.38
N GLU A 12 -20.60 0.55 -16.76
CA GLU A 12 -20.33 1.91 -16.23
C GLU A 12 -20.55 2.01 -14.71
N ARG A 13 -21.35 1.10 -14.14
CA ARG A 13 -21.72 1.06 -12.72
C ARG A 13 -21.80 -0.37 -12.19
N PRO A 14 -20.69 -0.93 -11.66
CA PRO A 14 -20.73 -2.28 -11.12
C PRO A 14 -21.59 -2.33 -9.84
N ALA A 15 -22.22 -3.48 -9.60
CA ALA A 15 -22.96 -3.72 -8.36
C ALA A 15 -22.06 -3.54 -7.12
N ARG A 16 -22.61 -3.01 -6.03
CA ARG A 16 -21.85 -2.70 -4.79
C ARG A 16 -21.00 -3.87 -4.28
N LYS A 17 -21.51 -5.11 -4.39
CA LYS A 17 -20.80 -6.32 -3.98
C LYS A 17 -19.57 -6.58 -4.85
N ALA A 18 -19.68 -6.40 -6.17
CA ALA A 18 -18.55 -6.56 -7.09
C ALA A 18 -17.47 -5.49 -6.83
N LEU A 19 -17.87 -4.24 -6.61
CA LEU A 19 -16.98 -3.15 -6.23
C LEU A 19 -16.21 -3.46 -4.94
N ALA A 20 -16.90 -3.92 -3.89
CA ALA A 20 -16.27 -4.24 -2.61
C ALA A 20 -15.22 -5.36 -2.72
N THR A 21 -15.49 -6.38 -3.54
CA THR A 21 -14.52 -7.44 -3.83
C THR A 21 -13.28 -6.87 -4.53
N ILE A 22 -13.47 -6.07 -5.59
CA ILE A 22 -12.36 -5.46 -6.34
C ILE A 22 -11.51 -4.56 -5.43
N GLN A 23 -12.15 -3.72 -4.61
CA GLN A 23 -11.46 -2.86 -3.66
C GLN A 23 -10.64 -3.66 -2.64
N THR A 24 -11.22 -4.75 -2.11
CA THR A 24 -10.55 -5.61 -1.13
C THR A 24 -9.30 -6.26 -1.71
N GLU A 25 -9.41 -6.86 -2.90
CA GLU A 25 -8.29 -7.54 -3.55
C GLU A 25 -7.17 -6.57 -3.91
N ARG A 26 -7.52 -5.37 -4.36
CA ARG A 26 -6.54 -4.31 -4.65
C ARG A 26 -5.87 -3.78 -3.40
N LEU A 27 -6.62 -3.54 -2.34
CA LEU A 27 -6.06 -3.07 -1.08
C LEU A 27 -5.06 -4.10 -0.53
N LYS A 28 -5.41 -5.38 -0.51
CA LYS A 28 -4.51 -6.46 -0.09
C LYS A 28 -3.23 -6.48 -0.93
N LEU A 29 -3.33 -6.36 -2.25
CA LEU A 29 -2.15 -6.33 -3.12
C LEU A 29 -1.26 -5.11 -2.84
N LEU A 30 -1.85 -3.91 -2.75
CA LEU A 30 -1.11 -2.68 -2.52
C LEU A 30 -0.39 -2.70 -1.17
N VAL A 31 -1.09 -3.10 -0.10
CA VAL A 31 -0.52 -3.18 1.25
C VAL A 31 0.59 -4.21 1.29
N ARG A 32 0.40 -5.40 0.69
CA ARG A 32 1.44 -6.42 0.61
C ARG A 32 2.67 -5.92 -0.15
N ARG A 33 2.47 -5.31 -1.32
CA ARG A 33 3.56 -4.76 -2.13
C ARG A 33 4.33 -3.66 -1.40
N ALA A 34 3.63 -2.73 -0.75
CA ALA A 34 4.26 -1.67 0.03
C ALA A 34 5.11 -2.25 1.17
N TYR A 35 4.58 -3.24 1.90
CA TYR A 35 5.33 -3.90 2.96
C TYR A 35 6.56 -4.68 2.46
N GLU A 36 6.43 -5.36 1.31
CA GLU A 36 7.49 -6.21 0.74
C GLU A 36 8.58 -5.40 -0.01
N HIS A 37 8.25 -4.25 -0.58
CA HIS A 37 9.16 -3.53 -1.48
C HIS A 37 9.53 -2.11 -1.04
N VAL A 38 8.95 -1.58 0.04
CA VAL A 38 9.25 -0.22 0.50
C VAL A 38 9.74 -0.28 1.96
N PRO A 39 11.05 -0.20 2.21
CA PRO A 39 11.63 -0.30 3.55
C PRO A 39 11.01 0.68 4.55
N PHE A 40 10.72 1.91 4.13
CA PHE A 40 10.04 2.92 4.93
C PHE A 40 8.70 2.42 5.49
N TYR A 41 7.77 1.97 4.64
CA TYR A 41 6.46 1.49 5.08
C TYR A 41 6.59 0.27 5.98
N ARG A 42 7.53 -0.64 5.67
CA ARG A 42 7.82 -1.79 6.55
C ARG A 42 8.21 -1.34 7.96
N ARG A 43 9.18 -0.42 8.09
CA ARG A 43 9.63 0.08 9.40
C ARG A 43 8.51 0.78 10.17
N VAL A 44 7.81 1.71 9.51
CA VAL A 44 6.69 2.45 10.14
C VAL A 44 5.61 1.48 10.59
N TRP A 45 5.19 0.56 9.73
CA TRP A 45 4.11 -0.37 10.08
C TRP A 45 4.51 -1.37 11.17
N GLN A 46 5.74 -1.90 11.15
CA GLN A 46 6.24 -2.77 12.21
C GLN A 46 6.29 -2.05 13.57
N ALA A 47 6.73 -0.78 13.59
CA ALA A 47 6.75 0.02 14.81
C ALA A 47 5.34 0.24 15.42
N HIS A 48 4.30 0.21 14.57
CA HIS A 48 2.90 0.29 14.99
C HIS A 48 2.22 -1.09 15.12
N GLY A 49 2.97 -2.20 15.04
CA GLY A 49 2.42 -3.55 15.12
C GLY A 49 1.48 -3.92 13.96
N PHE A 50 1.54 -3.21 12.84
CA PHE A 50 0.71 -3.45 11.67
C PHE A 50 1.38 -4.42 10.68
N SER A 51 0.59 -5.34 10.12
CA SER A 51 0.99 -6.33 9.13
C SER A 51 -0.07 -6.42 8.02
N PRO A 52 0.32 -6.73 6.77
CA PRO A 52 -0.63 -6.98 5.68
C PRO A 52 -1.72 -8.01 6.00
N SER A 53 -1.46 -8.96 6.91
CA SER A 53 -2.45 -9.97 7.34
C SER A 53 -3.66 -9.38 8.08
N HIS A 54 -3.59 -8.13 8.54
CA HIS A 54 -4.71 -7.43 9.20
C HIS A 54 -5.80 -6.95 8.24
N ILE A 55 -5.53 -6.95 6.92
CA ILE A 55 -6.46 -6.52 5.88
C ILE A 55 -7.28 -7.72 5.38
N ARG A 56 -8.55 -7.77 5.78
CA ARG A 56 -9.50 -8.82 5.35
C ARG A 56 -10.52 -8.29 4.34
N SER A 57 -10.84 -6.99 4.42
CA SER A 57 -11.80 -6.27 3.60
C SER A 57 -11.32 -4.86 3.25
N ALA A 58 -11.93 -4.21 2.25
CA ALA A 58 -11.65 -2.81 1.91
C ALA A 58 -11.86 -1.84 3.08
N ARG A 59 -12.73 -2.18 4.04
CA ARG A 59 -12.99 -1.34 5.24
C ARG A 59 -11.82 -1.30 6.20
N ASP A 60 -10.94 -2.30 6.15
CA ASP A 60 -9.77 -2.38 7.03
C ASP A 60 -8.67 -1.37 6.65
N VAL A 61 -8.88 -0.55 5.61
CA VAL A 61 -8.00 0.57 5.26
C VAL A 61 -7.74 1.51 6.44
N THR A 62 -8.72 1.65 7.34
CA THR A 62 -8.60 2.50 8.54
C THR A 62 -7.61 1.95 9.57
N LYS A 63 -7.21 0.68 9.46
CA LYS A 63 -6.21 0.07 10.34
C LYS A 63 -4.77 0.40 9.92
N ILE A 64 -4.58 0.92 8.71
CA ILE A 64 -3.25 1.24 8.20
C ILE A 64 -2.71 2.46 8.97
N PRO A 65 -1.53 2.36 9.60
CA PRO A 65 -0.93 3.49 10.27
C PRO A 65 -0.73 4.67 9.31
N LEU A 66 -1.15 5.86 9.75
CA LEU A 66 -0.95 7.08 8.99
C LEU A 66 0.53 7.47 9.01
N VAL A 67 1.02 7.94 7.86
CA VAL A 67 2.36 8.50 7.73
C VAL A 67 2.27 10.01 7.86
N THR A 68 3.13 10.58 8.69
CA THR A 68 3.23 12.03 8.89
C THR A 68 4.25 12.66 7.96
N LYS A 69 4.08 13.96 7.68
CA LYS A 69 5.06 14.74 6.91
C LYS A 69 6.46 14.70 7.54
N LYS A 70 6.53 14.68 8.88
CA LYS A 70 7.80 14.60 9.62
C LYS A 70 8.55 13.31 9.32
N GLN A 71 7.89 12.16 9.36
CA GLN A 71 8.50 10.87 9.02
C GLN A 71 9.04 10.82 7.58
N VAL A 72 8.33 11.45 6.64
CA VAL A 72 8.79 11.55 5.23
C VAL A 72 10.02 12.45 5.13
N ALA A 73 10.05 13.59 5.84
CA ALA A 73 11.20 14.49 5.87
C ALA A 73 12.45 13.79 6.46
N GLU A 74 12.28 13.08 7.57
CA GLU A 74 13.37 12.29 8.18
C GLU A 74 13.88 11.20 7.22
N SER A 75 12.99 10.55 6.47
CA SER A 75 13.40 9.57 5.45
C SER A 75 14.23 10.21 4.32
N LEU A 76 13.89 11.43 3.89
CA LEU A 76 14.66 12.18 2.88
C LEU A 76 16.06 12.55 3.38
N GLU A 77 16.17 13.01 4.63
CA GLU A 77 17.46 13.36 5.25
C GLU A 77 18.36 12.13 5.43
N GLN A 78 17.77 10.99 5.84
CA GLN A 78 18.51 9.74 6.06
C GLN A 78 18.89 9.03 4.76
N HIS A 79 18.07 9.13 3.71
CA HIS A 79 18.25 8.41 2.45
C HIS A 79 18.14 9.36 1.25
N PRO A 80 19.09 10.30 1.07
CA PRO A 80 19.06 11.22 -0.05
C PRO A 80 19.25 10.49 -1.40
N PRO A 81 18.78 11.08 -2.52
CA PRO A 81 18.06 12.35 -2.61
C PRO A 81 16.54 12.24 -2.46
N PHE A 82 15.98 11.03 -2.58
CA PHE A 82 14.53 10.84 -2.71
C PHE A 82 13.85 10.19 -1.50
N GLY A 83 14.62 9.77 -0.49
CA GLY A 83 14.10 9.01 0.64
C GLY A 83 13.78 7.57 0.24
N ASP A 84 13.64 6.71 1.25
CA ASP A 84 13.31 5.30 1.05
C ASP A 84 11.80 4.99 1.09
N TYR A 85 10.96 6.04 1.18
CA TYR A 85 9.49 5.97 1.11
C TYR A 85 8.94 5.85 -0.30
N GLN A 86 9.76 6.14 -1.30
CA GLN A 86 9.42 6.09 -2.72
C GLN A 86 9.37 4.64 -3.27
N GLY A 87 10.04 3.69 -2.59
CA GLY A 87 10.14 2.28 -2.98
C GLY A 87 11.39 1.96 -3.79
N ASP A 88 11.36 0.82 -4.49
CA ASP A 88 12.49 0.22 -5.22
C ASP A 88 12.85 0.97 -6.52
N PHE A 89 13.03 2.30 -6.43
CA PHE A 89 13.88 3.00 -7.37
C PHE A 89 15.28 2.50 -7.10
N LYS A 90 15.77 1.55 -7.91
CA LYS A 90 17.18 1.19 -7.91
C LYS A 90 17.95 2.50 -8.07
N THR A 91 18.67 2.91 -7.03
CA THR A 91 19.71 3.92 -7.14
C THR A 91 20.68 3.43 -8.19
N VAL A 92 20.63 4.06 -9.37
CA VAL A 92 21.66 3.95 -10.41
C VAL A 92 22.98 4.49 -9.88
#